data_AF-A0A7V7XPA7-F1
#
_entry.id   AF-A0A7V7XPA7-F1
#
_cell.length_a   1.000
_cell.length_b   1.000
_cell.length_c   1.000
_cell.angle_alpha   90.00
_cell.angle_beta   90.00
_cell.angle_gamma   90.00
#
_symmetry.space_group_name_H-M   'P 1'
#
loop_
_entity.id
_entity.type
_entity.pdbx_description
1 polymer ?
#
loop_
_entity_poly.entity_id
_entity_poly.type
_entity_poly.pdbx_seq_one_letter_code
_entity_poly.pdbx_strand_id
1 'polypeptide(L)'
;MRQKQMGFTLVEIAIVLVIIGLLLGGVLKGQELVNSAKVKNIANDIRSISTFIYAYQDKFKALPGDDRIADTHVASPADNNGNGDARINGDWNSAGATESFFFWQHVRMANLASGTTNTGDVEYMPRNADGGPLGVTGDPVSTVVPNPWPANFYVCTAGVQGRFARQIDTTIDDGNTTTGTVRVLGAQAGGTLATAATFYNVTAADDATLYTICVAN
;
A
#
# COMPACT_ATOMS: atom_id res chain seq x y z
N MET A 1 -33.85 -47.41 37.35
CA MET A 1 -32.94 -48.12 36.41
C MET A 1 -31.65 -47.30 36.31
N ARG A 2 -30.49 -47.87 36.67
CA ARG A 2 -29.20 -47.18 36.55
C ARG A 2 -28.74 -47.29 35.09
N GLN A 3 -28.67 -46.18 34.37
CA GLN A 3 -28.05 -46.15 33.05
C GLN A 3 -26.55 -46.39 33.19
N LYS A 4 -26.02 -47.44 32.55
CA LYS A 4 -24.57 -47.62 32.40
C LYS A 4 -24.08 -46.54 31.42
N GLN A 5 -23.26 -45.62 31.90
CA GLN A 5 -22.50 -44.76 30.99
C GLN A 5 -21.49 -45.63 30.24
N MET A 6 -21.62 -45.69 28.91
CA MET A 6 -20.62 -46.29 28.05
C MET A 6 -19.44 -45.32 27.96
N GLY A 7 -18.29 -45.70 28.50
CA GLY A 7 -17.07 -44.92 28.35
C GLY A 7 -16.61 -44.91 26.89
N PHE A 8 -15.99 -43.80 26.46
CA PHE A 8 -15.37 -43.70 25.14
C PHE A 8 -14.22 -44.70 24.98
N THR A 9 -14.09 -45.29 23.81
CA THR A 9 -12.96 -46.17 23.50
C THR A 9 -11.69 -45.35 23.22
N LEU A 10 -10.52 -45.92 23.51
CA LEU A 10 -9.23 -45.28 23.25
C LEU A 10 -9.05 -44.97 21.75
N VAL A 11 -9.58 -45.83 20.88
CA VAL A 11 -9.54 -45.67 19.42
C VAL A 11 -10.40 -44.48 18.96
N GLU A 12 -11.59 -44.30 19.53
CA GLU A 12 -12.45 -43.15 19.19
C GLU A 12 -11.78 -41.83 19.53
N ILE A 13 -11.15 -41.72 20.71
CA ILE A 13 -10.43 -40.50 21.09
C ILE A 13 -9.20 -40.28 20.20
N ALA A 14 -8.48 -41.35 19.83
CA ALA A 14 -7.30 -41.25 18.97
C ALA A 14 -7.63 -40.66 17.59
N ILE A 15 -8.72 -41.12 16.95
CA ILE A 15 -9.13 -40.61 15.63
C ILE A 15 -9.56 -39.14 15.73
N VAL A 16 -10.29 -38.78 16.79
CA VAL A 16 -10.72 -37.39 17.01
C VAL A 16 -9.51 -36.46 17.16
N LEU A 17 -8.47 -36.86 17.91
CA LEU A 17 -7.25 -36.06 18.06
C LEU A 17 -6.48 -35.89 16.75
N VAL A 18 -6.44 -36.92 15.90
CA VAL A 18 -5.81 -36.82 14.57
C VAL A 18 -6.56 -35.84 13.68
N ILE A 19 -7.89 -35.93 13.63
CA ILE A 19 -8.71 -35.02 12.83
C ILE A 19 -8.53 -33.58 13.32
N ILE A 20 -8.58 -33.33 14.64
CA ILE A 20 -8.33 -31.99 15.20
C ILE A 20 -6.92 -31.51 14.85
N GLY A 21 -5.90 -32.36 14.95
CA GLY A 21 -4.52 -32.01 14.59
C GLY A 21 -4.37 -31.60 13.13
N LEU A 22 -5.00 -32.35 12.21
CA LEU A 22 -5.00 -32.03 10.78
C LEU A 22 -5.77 -30.74 10.48
N LEU A 23 -6.91 -30.52 11.12
CA LEU A 23 -7.70 -29.30 10.95
C LEU A 23 -6.95 -28.07 11.48
N LEU A 24 -6.33 -28.15 12.66
CA LEU A 24 -5.53 -27.06 13.21
C LEU A 24 -4.31 -26.74 12.33
N GLY A 25 -3.60 -27.77 11.85
CA GLY A 25 -2.49 -27.60 10.90
C GLY A 25 -2.93 -26.95 9.59
N GLY A 26 -4.08 -27.35 9.05
CA GLY A 26 -4.66 -26.77 7.84
C GLY A 26 -5.03 -25.29 8.00
N VAL A 27 -5.65 -24.91 9.13
CA VAL A 27 -6.06 -23.52 9.41
C VAL A 27 -4.85 -22.61 9.54
N LEU A 28 -3.81 -23.02 10.27
CA LEU A 28 -2.58 -22.23 10.42
C LEU A 28 -1.92 -21.95 9.07
N LYS A 29 -1.83 -22.97 8.20
CA LYS A 29 -1.28 -22.76 6.86
C LYS A 29 -2.19 -21.89 5.99
N GLY A 30 -3.51 -22.03 6.13
CA GLY A 30 -4.50 -21.20 5.43
C GLY A 30 -4.36 -19.71 5.78
N GLN A 31 -4.16 -19.39 7.06
CA GLN A 31 -3.96 -18.00 7.50
C GLN A 31 -2.68 -17.38 6.90
N GLU A 32 -1.58 -18.13 6.88
CA GLU A 32 -0.33 -17.67 6.27
C GLU A 32 -0.44 -17.45 4.75
N LEU A 33 -1.22 -18.27 4.05
CA LEU A 33 -1.51 -18.08 2.63
C LEU A 33 -2.30 -16.79 2.37
N VAL A 34 -3.29 -16.49 3.21
CA VAL A 34 -4.06 -15.23 3.13
C VAL A 34 -3.16 -14.02 3.37
N ASN A 35 -2.32 -14.07 4.41
CA ASN A 35 -1.35 -13.01 4.71
C ASN A 35 -0.39 -12.77 3.55
N SER A 36 0.14 -13.84 2.95
CA SER A 36 1.02 -13.76 1.79
C SER A 36 0.32 -13.17 0.56
N ALA A 37 -0.98 -13.45 0.37
CA ALA A 37 -1.77 -12.88 -0.71
C ALA A 37 -1.98 -11.37 -0.52
N LYS A 38 -2.23 -10.91 0.71
CA LYS A 38 -2.33 -9.48 1.02
C LYS A 38 -1.03 -8.73 0.70
N VAL A 39 0.10 -9.26 1.15
CA VAL A 39 1.43 -8.70 0.87
C VAL A 39 1.68 -8.59 -0.64
N LYS A 40 1.35 -9.64 -1.41
CA LYS A 40 1.49 -9.62 -2.87
C LYS A 40 0.59 -8.60 -3.54
N ASN A 41 -0.67 -8.45 -3.09
CA ASN A 41 -1.56 -7.43 -3.62
C ASN A 41 -1.00 -6.03 -3.39
N ILE A 42 -0.58 -5.71 -2.16
CA ILE A 42 0.01 -4.39 -1.85
C ILE A 42 1.27 -4.13 -2.69
N ALA A 43 2.14 -5.13 -2.82
CA ALA A 43 3.34 -5.01 -3.66
C ALA A 43 2.99 -4.78 -5.14
N ASN A 44 1.94 -5.43 -5.65
CA ASN A 44 1.48 -5.23 -7.02
C ASN A 44 0.81 -3.87 -7.22
N ASP A 45 0.07 -3.37 -6.23
CA ASP A 45 -0.54 -2.04 -6.26
C ASP A 45 0.55 -0.96 -6.41
N ILE A 46 1.62 -1.05 -5.61
CA ILE A 46 2.78 -0.13 -5.67
C ILE A 46 3.44 -0.14 -7.07
N ARG A 47 3.66 -1.33 -7.64
CA ARG A 47 4.23 -1.47 -9.00
C ARG A 47 3.30 -0.95 -10.08
N SER A 48 1.99 -1.16 -9.93
CA SER A 48 0.98 -0.72 -10.89
C SER A 48 0.91 0.80 -10.95
N ILE A 49 0.98 1.49 -9.81
CA ILE A 49 1.02 2.97 -9.77
C ILE A 49 2.21 3.51 -10.54
N SER A 50 3.39 2.95 -10.30
CA SER A 50 4.61 3.32 -11.01
C SER A 50 4.44 3.12 -12.52
N THR A 51 3.78 2.03 -12.92
CA THR A 51 3.47 1.73 -14.33
C THR A 51 2.50 2.75 -14.94
N PHE A 52 1.48 3.21 -14.20
CA PHE A 52 0.54 4.23 -14.67
C PHE A 52 1.24 5.55 -14.98
N ILE A 53 2.18 5.97 -14.13
CA ILE A 53 2.96 7.19 -14.33
C ILE A 53 3.76 7.10 -15.64
N TYR A 54 4.52 6.02 -15.82
CA TYR A 54 5.34 5.85 -17.03
C TYR A 54 4.48 5.69 -18.29
N ALA A 55 3.34 4.99 -18.22
CA ALA A 55 2.43 4.86 -19.35
C ALA A 55 1.77 6.19 -19.74
N TYR A 56 1.40 7.01 -18.75
CA TYR A 56 0.87 8.36 -19.00
C TYR A 56 1.95 9.27 -19.63
N GLN A 57 3.16 9.25 -19.07
CA GLN A 57 4.31 9.97 -19.62
C GLN A 57 4.63 9.53 -21.04
N ASP A 58 4.60 8.25 -21.35
CA ASP A 58 4.89 7.81 -22.71
C ASP A 58 3.84 8.31 -23.71
N LYS A 59 2.56 8.28 -23.32
CA LYS A 59 1.44 8.68 -24.17
C LYS A 59 1.35 10.19 -24.38
N PHE A 60 1.54 10.98 -23.33
CA PHE A 60 1.24 12.42 -23.33
C PHE A 60 2.48 13.31 -23.15
N LYS A 61 3.65 12.72 -22.88
CA LYS A 61 4.90 13.44 -22.57
C LYS A 61 4.76 14.44 -21.42
N ALA A 62 3.83 14.15 -20.50
CA ALA A 62 3.52 14.91 -19.30
C ALA A 62 3.36 13.95 -18.10
N LEU A 63 3.44 14.47 -16.88
CA LEU A 63 3.17 13.69 -15.68
C LEU A 63 1.68 13.78 -15.32
N PRO A 64 1.02 12.66 -14.95
CA PRO A 64 -0.34 12.73 -14.43
C PRO A 64 -0.38 13.51 -13.12
N GLY A 65 -1.40 14.35 -12.94
CA GLY A 65 -1.52 15.32 -11.86
C GLY A 65 -0.86 16.66 -12.19
N ASP A 66 0.34 16.64 -12.78
CA ASP A 66 1.15 17.80 -13.18
C ASP A 66 0.87 18.30 -14.62
N ASP A 67 0.04 17.58 -15.37
CA ASP A 67 -0.22 17.91 -16.77
C ASP A 67 -0.98 19.24 -16.93
N ARG A 68 -0.28 20.24 -17.50
CA ARG A 68 -0.79 21.60 -17.77
C ARG A 68 -1.97 21.67 -18.75
N ILE A 69 -2.16 20.62 -19.54
CA ILE A 69 -3.22 20.52 -20.55
C ILE A 69 -3.96 19.18 -20.42
N ALA A 70 -4.15 18.70 -19.19
CA ALA A 70 -4.89 17.47 -18.91
C ALA A 70 -6.33 17.49 -19.47
N ASP A 71 -6.95 18.67 -19.52
CA ASP A 71 -8.23 18.90 -20.20
C ASP A 71 -8.20 18.54 -21.69
N THR A 72 -7.07 18.80 -22.35
CA THR A 72 -6.90 18.44 -23.77
C THR A 72 -6.50 16.97 -23.94
N HIS A 73 -5.61 16.45 -23.09
CA HIS A 73 -5.09 15.10 -23.22
C HIS A 73 -6.07 14.00 -22.79
N VAL A 74 -6.82 14.24 -21.72
CA VAL A 74 -7.72 13.25 -21.11
C VAL A 74 -9.13 13.76 -20.86
N ALA A 75 -9.50 14.95 -21.35
CA ALA A 75 -10.82 15.55 -21.15
C ALA A 75 -11.16 15.83 -19.68
N SER A 76 -10.15 16.02 -18.82
CA SER A 76 -10.31 16.47 -17.45
C SER A 76 -10.91 17.89 -17.39
N PRO A 77 -11.61 18.31 -16.32
CA PRO A 77 -11.88 19.73 -16.10
C PRO A 77 -10.59 20.56 -16.11
N ALA A 78 -10.61 21.74 -16.76
CA ALA A 78 -9.43 22.60 -16.88
C ALA A 78 -8.90 23.10 -15.52
N ASP A 79 -9.78 23.26 -14.53
CA ASP A 79 -9.40 23.61 -13.15
C ASP A 79 -8.57 22.51 -12.46
N ASN A 80 -8.50 21.31 -13.05
CA ASN A 80 -7.75 20.16 -12.54
C ASN A 80 -6.44 19.93 -13.32
N ASN A 81 -6.03 20.88 -14.17
CA ASN A 81 -4.73 20.85 -14.82
C ASN A 81 -3.63 21.13 -13.78
N GLY A 82 -2.49 20.45 -13.93
CA GLY A 82 -1.31 20.70 -13.10
C GLY A 82 -0.52 21.92 -13.55
N ASN A 83 0.56 22.21 -12.83
CA ASN A 83 1.38 23.38 -13.10
C ASN A 83 2.47 23.13 -14.18
N GLY A 84 2.80 21.87 -14.48
CA GLY A 84 3.77 21.45 -15.48
C GLY A 84 5.22 21.68 -15.07
N ASP A 85 5.55 21.54 -13.79
CA ASP A 85 6.89 21.71 -13.19
C ASP A 85 7.70 20.41 -13.13
N ALA A 86 7.17 19.33 -13.69
CA ALA A 86 7.75 17.99 -13.72
C ALA A 86 7.84 17.31 -12.34
N ARG A 87 7.00 17.69 -11.38
CA ARG A 87 6.80 16.98 -10.12
C ARG A 87 5.30 16.84 -9.85
N ILE A 88 4.94 15.82 -9.08
CA ILE A 88 3.55 15.64 -8.62
C ILE A 88 3.45 16.27 -7.23
N ASN A 89 3.09 17.54 -7.12
CA ASN A 89 3.04 18.22 -5.84
C ASN A 89 1.85 17.77 -4.97
N GLY A 90 2.03 17.94 -3.67
CA GLY A 90 1.04 17.62 -2.65
C GLY A 90 1.31 16.28 -1.99
N ASP A 91 0.79 16.14 -0.78
CA ASP A 91 0.90 14.93 0.03
C ASP A 91 0.38 13.71 -0.73
N TRP A 92 1.04 12.56 -0.57
CA TRP A 92 0.63 11.33 -1.29
C TRP A 92 -0.78 10.86 -0.92
N ASN A 93 -1.26 11.21 0.27
CA ASN A 93 -2.61 10.93 0.77
C ASN A 93 -3.50 12.19 0.78
N SER A 94 -3.17 13.20 -0.04
CA SER A 94 -3.98 14.42 -0.12
C SER A 94 -5.41 14.10 -0.54
N ALA A 95 -6.37 14.65 0.19
CA ALA A 95 -7.79 14.64 -0.15
C ALA A 95 -8.26 16.00 -0.73
N GLY A 96 -7.33 16.95 -0.89
CA GLY A 96 -7.60 18.27 -1.49
C GLY A 96 -7.18 18.31 -2.95
N ALA A 97 -7.71 19.27 -3.70
CA ALA A 97 -7.42 19.55 -5.11
C ALA A 97 -5.94 19.93 -5.37
N THR A 98 -5.06 18.96 -5.20
CA THR A 98 -3.60 18.98 -5.38
C THR A 98 -3.25 18.06 -6.54
N GLU A 99 -2.02 18.14 -7.06
CA GLU A 99 -1.61 17.33 -8.20
C GLU A 99 -1.57 15.84 -7.85
N SER A 100 -1.12 15.47 -6.63
CA SER A 100 -1.20 14.09 -6.11
C SER A 100 -2.62 13.55 -6.02
N PHE A 101 -3.61 14.41 -5.80
CA PHE A 101 -5.03 14.05 -5.82
C PHE A 101 -5.56 13.91 -7.25
N PHE A 102 -5.24 14.84 -8.14
CA PHE A 102 -5.68 14.81 -9.55
C PHE A 102 -4.96 13.76 -10.39
N PHE A 103 -3.80 13.28 -9.95
CA PHE A 103 -3.11 12.12 -10.50
C PHE A 103 -4.10 10.98 -10.79
N TRP A 104 -4.94 10.62 -9.82
CA TRP A 104 -5.88 9.51 -9.94
C TRP A 104 -6.95 9.74 -11.01
N GLN A 105 -7.48 10.95 -11.10
CA GLN A 105 -8.43 11.32 -12.14
C GLN A 105 -7.75 11.23 -13.52
N HIS A 106 -6.56 11.80 -13.67
CA HIS A 106 -5.84 11.83 -14.95
C HIS A 106 -5.53 10.42 -15.45
N VAL A 107 -5.02 9.52 -14.60
CA VAL A 107 -4.71 8.13 -15.00
C VAL A 107 -5.96 7.30 -15.29
N ARG A 108 -7.08 7.55 -14.60
CA ARG A 108 -8.36 6.87 -14.86
C ARG A 108 -9.01 7.35 -16.14
N MET A 109 -9.02 8.66 -16.39
CA MET A 109 -9.51 9.25 -17.65
C MET A 109 -8.64 8.85 -18.84
N ALA A 110 -7.35 8.60 -18.62
CA ALA A 110 -6.45 8.02 -19.63
C ALA A 110 -6.72 6.52 -19.94
N ASN A 111 -7.63 5.86 -19.20
CA ASN A 111 -7.87 4.41 -19.21
C ASN A 111 -6.66 3.57 -18.79
N LEU A 112 -5.78 4.11 -17.93
CA LEU A 112 -4.62 3.38 -17.40
C LEU A 112 -4.96 2.67 -16.09
N ALA A 113 -5.80 3.29 -15.26
CA ALA A 113 -6.25 2.74 -13.98
C ALA A 113 -7.79 2.61 -13.97
N SER A 114 -8.28 1.65 -13.17
CA SER A 114 -9.70 1.51 -12.88
C SER A 114 -10.14 2.44 -11.74
N GLY A 115 -11.44 2.76 -11.70
CA GLY A 115 -12.08 3.50 -10.62
C GLY A 115 -12.88 4.69 -11.11
N THR A 116 -13.52 5.39 -10.18
CA THR A 116 -14.32 6.58 -10.48
C THR A 116 -13.43 7.77 -10.87
N THR A 117 -13.86 8.53 -11.86
CA THR A 117 -13.21 9.79 -12.28
C THR A 117 -13.83 11.01 -11.59
N ASN A 118 -14.91 10.81 -10.84
CA ASN A 118 -15.57 11.85 -10.05
C ASN A 118 -14.79 12.09 -8.75
N THR A 119 -14.18 13.26 -8.63
CA THR A 119 -13.37 13.67 -7.47
C THR A 119 -14.18 13.86 -6.19
N GLY A 120 -15.51 14.00 -6.29
CA GLY A 120 -16.40 14.09 -5.14
C GLY A 120 -16.90 12.74 -4.61
N ASP A 121 -16.50 11.63 -5.24
CA ASP A 121 -16.90 10.28 -4.83
C ASP A 121 -16.10 9.81 -3.60
N VAL A 122 -16.77 9.12 -2.66
CA VAL A 122 -16.14 8.59 -1.44
C VAL A 122 -15.10 7.50 -1.72
N GLU A 123 -15.25 6.82 -2.87
CA GLU A 123 -14.35 5.78 -3.37
C GLU A 123 -13.32 6.34 -4.39
N TYR A 124 -13.21 7.67 -4.51
CA TYR A 124 -12.23 8.29 -5.41
C TYR A 124 -10.80 7.96 -4.99
N MET A 125 -10.46 8.15 -3.72
CA MET A 125 -9.10 7.86 -3.24
C MET A 125 -8.92 6.34 -3.10
N PRO A 126 -7.89 5.76 -3.76
CA PRO A 126 -7.67 4.33 -3.68
C PRO A 126 -7.17 3.91 -2.30
N ARG A 127 -7.51 2.68 -1.97
CA ARG A 127 -7.14 2.04 -0.71
C ARG A 127 -6.45 0.71 -1.02
N ASN A 128 -5.54 0.32 -0.16
CA ASN A 128 -4.88 -0.98 -0.23
C ASN A 128 -5.81 -2.11 0.24
N ALA A 129 -5.32 -3.36 0.16
CA ALA A 129 -6.07 -4.55 0.57
C ALA A 129 -6.50 -4.58 2.05
N ASP A 130 -5.90 -3.75 2.91
CA ASP A 130 -6.25 -3.60 4.32
C ASP A 130 -7.09 -2.33 4.60
N GLY A 131 -7.52 -1.63 3.54
CA GLY A 131 -8.39 -0.44 3.62
C GLY A 131 -7.67 0.86 3.96
N GLY A 132 -6.34 0.84 4.09
CA GLY A 132 -5.52 2.03 4.29
C GLY A 132 -5.28 2.80 2.99
N PRO A 133 -4.95 4.11 3.07
CA PRO A 133 -4.77 4.93 1.87
C PRO A 133 -3.57 4.49 1.05
N LEU A 134 -3.64 4.74 -0.26
CA LEU A 134 -2.62 4.47 -1.25
C LEU A 134 -2.50 5.69 -2.17
N GLY A 135 -1.27 6.11 -2.50
CA GLY A 135 -1.09 7.31 -3.29
C GLY A 135 0.35 7.55 -3.74
N VAL A 136 0.54 8.69 -4.39
CA VAL A 136 1.81 9.11 -4.99
C VAL A 136 2.10 10.57 -4.69
N THR A 137 3.37 10.92 -4.51
CA THR A 137 3.83 12.30 -4.39
C THR A 137 5.21 12.46 -5.00
N GLY A 138 5.50 13.63 -5.55
CA GLY A 138 6.84 14.10 -5.90
C GLY A 138 7.53 14.84 -4.75
N ASP A 139 6.82 15.17 -3.68
CA ASP A 139 7.37 15.90 -2.53
C ASP A 139 8.13 14.96 -1.58
N PRO A 140 9.18 15.44 -0.88
CA PRO A 140 9.95 14.61 0.04
C PRO A 140 9.07 14.02 1.16
N VAL A 141 9.08 12.70 1.28
CA VAL A 141 8.40 11.98 2.38
C VAL A 141 9.27 11.78 3.62
N SER A 142 10.55 12.17 3.55
CA SER A 142 11.46 12.18 4.70
C SER A 142 11.52 13.55 5.34
N THR A 143 11.40 13.61 6.67
CA THR A 143 11.59 14.86 7.44
C THR A 143 13.06 15.18 7.73
N VAL A 144 14.00 14.30 7.34
CA VAL A 144 15.45 14.51 7.52
C VAL A 144 15.98 15.48 6.46
N VAL A 145 16.75 16.49 6.89
CA VAL A 145 17.36 17.49 6.00
C VAL A 145 18.89 17.41 6.08
N PRO A 146 19.62 17.32 4.96
CA PRO A 146 19.12 17.19 3.58
C PRO A 146 18.40 15.85 3.33
N ASN A 147 17.48 15.80 2.36
CA ASN A 147 16.69 14.59 2.07
C ASN A 147 17.62 13.40 1.79
N PRO A 148 17.67 12.39 2.68
CA PRO A 148 18.58 11.25 2.55
C PRO A 148 18.08 10.18 1.56
N TRP A 149 16.96 10.44 0.88
CA TRP A 149 16.30 9.50 -0.01
C TRP A 149 15.71 10.20 -1.25
N PRO A 150 16.53 10.82 -2.10
CA PRO A 150 16.06 11.56 -3.27
C PRO A 150 15.39 10.62 -4.30
N ALA A 151 14.25 11.03 -4.84
CA ALA A 151 13.49 10.34 -5.87
C ALA A 151 12.75 11.33 -6.77
N ASN A 152 12.29 10.87 -7.94
CA ASN A 152 11.39 11.66 -8.78
C ASN A 152 9.99 11.68 -8.16
N PHE A 153 9.54 10.51 -7.69
CA PHE A 153 8.30 10.36 -6.95
C PHE A 153 8.38 9.19 -5.96
N TYR A 154 7.47 9.21 -4.99
CA TYR A 154 7.28 8.17 -4.01
C TYR A 154 5.87 7.61 -4.16
N VAL A 155 5.75 6.29 -4.15
CA VAL A 155 4.47 5.60 -4.04
C VAL A 155 4.33 5.11 -2.60
N CYS A 156 3.30 5.56 -1.91
CA CYS A 156 3.13 5.32 -0.49
C CYS A 156 1.79 4.66 -0.19
N THR A 157 1.80 3.77 0.81
CA THR A 157 0.61 3.15 1.36
C THR A 157 0.69 3.09 2.87
N ALA A 158 -0.43 3.34 3.55
CA ALA A 158 -0.47 3.29 5.01
C ALA A 158 -1.47 2.26 5.52
N GLY A 159 -1.45 2.03 6.84
CA GLY A 159 -2.30 1.03 7.50
C GLY A 159 -1.77 -0.38 7.32
N VAL A 160 -0.48 -0.54 7.03
CA VAL A 160 0.14 -1.85 6.81
C VAL A 160 0.79 -2.33 8.11
N GLN A 161 0.46 -3.55 8.55
CA GLN A 161 1.04 -4.14 9.76
C GLN A 161 2.56 -4.34 9.62
N GLY A 162 3.31 -4.20 10.71
CA GLY A 162 4.77 -4.32 10.72
C GLY A 162 5.30 -5.63 10.13
N ARG A 163 4.60 -6.75 10.37
CA ARG A 163 4.94 -8.04 9.71
C ARG A 163 4.84 -7.97 8.19
N PHE A 164 3.79 -7.33 7.68
CA PHE A 164 3.57 -7.18 6.25
C PHE A 164 4.54 -6.17 5.67
N ALA A 165 4.88 -5.11 6.40
CA ALA A 165 5.90 -4.14 5.97
C ALA A 165 7.25 -4.82 5.72
N ARG A 166 7.72 -5.66 6.65
CA ARG A 166 8.96 -6.44 6.48
C ARG A 166 8.86 -7.45 5.35
N GLN A 167 7.70 -8.08 5.16
CA GLN A 167 7.50 -9.03 4.08
C GLN A 167 7.42 -8.35 2.70
N ILE A 168 6.82 -7.15 2.61
CA ILE A 168 6.80 -6.32 1.40
C ILE A 168 8.22 -5.88 1.06
N ASP A 169 8.94 -5.38 2.04
CA ASP A 169 10.34 -4.93 1.91
C ASP A 169 11.24 -6.06 1.38
N THR A 170 11.22 -7.25 2.00
CA THR A 170 11.93 -8.43 1.48
C THR A 170 11.46 -8.93 0.10
N THR A 171 10.22 -8.62 -0.31
CA THR A 171 9.67 -9.02 -1.61
C THR A 171 10.03 -8.03 -2.73
N ILE A 172 10.29 -6.78 -2.40
CA ILE A 172 10.57 -5.71 -3.37
C ILE A 172 12.05 -5.31 -3.36
N ASP A 173 12.73 -5.39 -2.22
CA ASP A 173 14.05 -4.81 -1.97
C ASP A 173 14.98 -5.76 -1.17
N ASP A 174 15.53 -5.35 -0.01
CA ASP A 174 16.66 -5.98 0.66
C ASP A 174 16.36 -6.51 2.08
N GLY A 175 15.16 -6.28 2.61
CA GLY A 175 14.76 -6.69 3.97
C GLY A 175 15.14 -5.68 5.06
N ASN A 176 15.76 -4.55 4.72
CA ASN A 176 16.03 -3.45 5.63
C ASN A 176 15.09 -2.27 5.38
N THR A 177 14.04 -2.21 6.20
CA THR A 177 13.01 -1.16 6.21
C THR A 177 13.47 0.30 6.37
N THR A 178 14.76 0.57 6.61
CA THR A 178 15.31 1.94 6.71
C THR A 178 16.16 2.37 5.51
N THR A 179 16.57 1.44 4.65
CA THR A 179 17.47 1.71 3.52
C THR A 179 16.85 1.23 2.21
N GLY A 180 17.57 1.38 1.10
CA GLY A 180 17.07 0.91 -0.20
C GLY A 180 15.96 1.78 -0.81
N THR A 181 15.26 1.17 -1.76
CA THR A 181 14.13 1.65 -2.55
C THR A 181 12.78 1.52 -1.85
N VAL A 182 12.65 0.65 -0.85
CA VAL A 182 11.46 0.52 -0.01
C VAL A 182 11.82 0.95 1.40
N ARG A 183 11.05 1.87 1.98
CA ARG A 183 11.29 2.31 3.36
C ARG A 183 10.00 2.48 4.12
N VAL A 184 10.08 2.21 5.42
CA VAL A 184 8.98 2.38 6.36
C VAL A 184 9.12 3.73 7.05
N LEU A 185 8.08 4.55 6.94
CA LEU A 185 7.98 5.83 7.64
C LEU A 185 7.47 5.61 9.07
N GLY A 186 8.18 6.20 10.04
CA GLY A 186 7.81 6.15 11.45
C GLY A 186 8.78 6.95 12.32
N ALA A 187 8.24 7.72 13.28
CA ALA A 187 9.06 8.48 14.22
C ALA A 187 9.57 7.61 15.38
N GLN A 188 8.78 6.62 15.84
CA GLN A 188 9.07 5.72 16.97
C GLN A 188 8.24 4.43 16.85
N ALA A 189 8.53 3.43 17.70
CA ALA A 189 7.66 2.27 17.92
C ALA A 189 6.25 2.78 18.30
N GLY A 190 5.22 2.42 17.51
CA GLY A 190 3.84 2.87 17.78
C GLY A 190 3.09 3.55 16.62
N GLY A 191 3.64 3.53 15.39
CA GLY A 191 2.82 3.59 14.17
C GLY A 191 1.95 4.84 13.98
N THR A 192 2.58 5.99 13.73
CA THR A 192 1.84 7.12 13.14
C THR A 192 1.68 6.86 11.65
N LEU A 193 0.45 6.90 11.13
CA LEU A 193 0.17 6.93 9.69
C LEU A 193 0.61 8.30 9.13
N ALA A 194 1.92 8.52 9.12
CA ALA A 194 2.52 9.79 8.79
C ALA A 194 2.54 9.96 7.27
N THR A 195 2.24 11.18 6.84
CA THR A 195 2.44 11.60 5.45
C THR A 195 3.93 11.77 5.14
N ALA A 196 4.71 12.28 6.09
CA ALA A 196 6.17 12.36 6.05
C ALA A 196 6.76 12.10 7.44
N ALA A 197 7.87 11.35 7.53
CA ALA A 197 8.55 11.05 8.80
C ALA A 197 10.02 10.64 8.59
N THR A 198 10.71 10.35 9.70
CA THR A 198 11.97 9.59 9.66
C THR A 198 11.71 8.12 9.28
N PHE A 199 12.77 7.41 8.90
CA PHE A 199 12.67 5.97 8.64
C PHE A 199 12.78 5.16 9.92
N TYR A 200 12.03 4.06 9.98
CA TYR A 200 11.98 3.20 11.16
C TYR A 200 12.38 1.76 10.83
N ASN A 201 13.23 1.17 11.68
CA ASN A 201 13.62 -0.23 11.55
C ASN A 201 12.57 -1.12 12.21
N VAL A 202 11.70 -1.71 11.40
CA VAL A 202 10.62 -2.57 11.88
C VAL A 202 11.19 -3.89 12.38
N THR A 203 10.82 -4.29 13.59
CA THR A 203 11.24 -5.55 14.21
C THR A 203 10.04 -6.46 14.48
N ALA A 204 10.28 -7.67 15.00
CA ALA A 204 9.19 -8.59 15.34
C ALA A 204 8.34 -8.10 16.52
N ALA A 205 8.87 -7.18 17.33
CA ALA A 205 8.10 -6.52 18.37
C ALA A 205 7.00 -5.60 17.81
N ASP A 206 7.12 -5.19 16.54
CA ASP A 206 6.24 -4.22 15.88
C ASP A 206 5.16 -4.86 14.99
N ASP A 207 4.98 -6.19 15.04
CA ASP A 207 4.16 -6.93 14.07
C ASP A 207 2.69 -6.52 14.03
N ALA A 208 2.15 -6.08 15.16
CA ALA A 208 0.75 -5.61 15.26
C ALA A 208 0.60 -4.10 15.00
N THR A 209 1.70 -3.36 14.89
CA THR A 209 1.70 -1.91 14.70
C THR A 209 1.51 -1.58 13.22
N LEU A 210 0.73 -0.53 12.93
CA LEU A 210 0.46 -0.07 11.57
C LEU A 210 1.47 0.99 11.16
N TYR A 211 1.99 0.88 9.95
CA TYR A 211 2.99 1.79 9.40
C TYR A 211 2.59 2.30 8.02
N THR A 212 3.28 3.36 7.59
CA THR A 212 3.31 3.82 6.20
C THR A 212 4.55 3.25 5.53
N ILE A 213 4.38 2.64 4.37
CA ILE A 213 5.46 2.13 3.52
C ILE A 213 5.49 2.99 2.28
N CYS A 214 6.67 3.47 1.91
CA CYS A 214 6.88 4.19 0.67
C CYS A 214 7.92 3.48 -0.18
N VAL A 215 7.80 3.65 -1.50
CA VAL A 215 8.78 3.19 -2.48
C VAL A 215 9.23 4.37 -3.33
N ALA A 216 10.54 4.57 -3.44
CA ALA A 216 11.15 5.60 -4.26
C ALA A 216 11.35 5.11 -5.70
N ASN A 217 11.00 5.96 -6.67
CA ASN A 217 11.21 5.73 -8.11
C ASN A 217 11.90 6.93 -8.79
#